data_AF-A0A937L7N6-F1
#
_entry.id   AF-A0A937L7N6-F1
#
_cell.length_a   1.000
_cell.length_b   1.000
_cell.length_c   1.000
_cell.angle_alpha   90.00
_cell.angle_beta   90.00
_cell.angle_gamma   90.00
#
_symmetry.space_group_name_H-M   'P 1'
#
loop_
_entity.id
_entity.type
_entity.pdbx_description
1 polymer ?
#
loop_
_entity_poly.entity_id
_entity_poly.type
_entity_poly.pdbx_seq_one_letter_code
_entity_poly.pdbx_strand_id
1 'polypeptide(L)'
;MNDKDTQGDKQRLAEIDRRLDKLQAQREEKDRPGRSALPEGMAAIMGRVATELVAGVMVGAFIGWALDRWLDTSPLFMLVMFFMGAIAGMLNVWRVFTGRGLAAGYFDEHKNSSDKED
;
A
#
# COMPACT_ATOMS: atom_id res chain seq x y z
N MET A 1 42.15 -21.82 26.11
CA MET A 1 42.59 -21.21 24.83
C MET A 1 41.35 -20.97 23.98
N ASN A 2 40.79 -19.75 23.97
CA ASN A 2 39.54 -19.39 23.28
C ASN A 2 39.78 -18.45 22.06
N ASP A 3 41.03 -18.38 21.60
CA ASP A 3 41.48 -17.38 20.63
C ASP A 3 41.10 -17.73 19.18
N LYS A 4 40.87 -19.00 18.87
CA LYS A 4 40.49 -19.45 17.52
C LYS A 4 39.02 -19.12 17.21
N ASP A 5 38.14 -19.28 18.17
CA ASP A 5 36.70 -19.02 18.02
C ASP A 5 36.45 -17.51 17.87
N THR A 6 37.16 -16.71 18.67
CA THR A 6 37.10 -15.25 18.63
C THR A 6 37.58 -14.67 17.29
N GLN A 7 38.50 -15.32 16.59
CA GLN A 7 38.93 -14.89 15.25
C GLN A 7 37.95 -15.29 14.14
N GLY A 8 37.33 -16.46 14.25
CA GLY A 8 36.30 -16.92 13.30
C GLY A 8 35.08 -16.00 13.31
N ASP A 9 34.67 -15.56 14.49
CA ASP A 9 33.52 -14.66 14.66
C ASP A 9 33.79 -13.28 14.04
N LYS A 10 34.99 -12.74 14.25
CA LYS A 10 35.39 -11.45 13.66
C LYS A 10 35.35 -11.47 12.13
N GLN A 11 35.73 -12.58 11.50
CA GLN A 11 35.70 -12.71 10.04
C GLN A 11 34.27 -12.79 9.51
N ARG A 12 33.38 -13.50 10.21
CA ARG A 12 31.96 -13.60 9.83
C ARG A 12 31.25 -12.25 9.96
N LEU A 13 31.53 -11.51 11.03
CA LEU A 13 30.99 -10.16 11.24
C LEU A 13 31.47 -9.20 10.15
N ALA A 14 32.77 -9.20 9.84
CA ALA A 14 33.31 -8.37 8.77
C ALA A 14 32.71 -8.70 7.39
N GLU A 15 32.33 -9.96 7.14
CA GLU A 15 31.65 -10.35 5.91
C GLU A 15 30.18 -9.89 5.88
N ILE A 16 29.48 -9.95 7.01
CA ILE A 16 28.11 -9.43 7.15
C ILE A 16 28.09 -7.92 6.94
N ASP A 17 29.02 -7.19 7.54
CA ASP A 17 29.15 -5.72 7.37
C ASP A 17 29.39 -5.37 5.91
N ARG A 18 30.29 -6.08 5.21
CA ARG A 18 30.53 -5.88 3.78
C ARG A 18 29.30 -6.17 2.92
N ARG A 19 28.48 -7.15 3.30
CA ARG A 19 27.23 -7.48 2.59
C ARG A 19 26.17 -6.42 2.86
N LEU A 20 26.07 -5.93 4.10
CA LEU A 20 25.20 -4.81 4.48
C LEU A 20 25.57 -3.55 3.74
N ASP A 21 26.85 -3.15 3.71
CA ASP A 21 27.33 -1.97 2.99
C ASP A 21 27.00 -2.04 1.49
N LYS A 22 27.16 -3.21 0.87
CA LYS A 22 26.82 -3.41 -0.56
C LYS A 22 25.32 -3.34 -0.83
N LEU A 23 24.50 -3.82 0.09
CA LEU A 23 23.04 -3.74 -0.02
C LEU A 23 22.57 -2.31 0.25
N GLN A 24 23.18 -1.63 1.22
CA GLN A 24 22.90 -0.25 1.57
C GLN A 24 23.31 0.70 0.44
N ALA A 25 24.48 0.51 -0.19
CA ALA A 25 24.91 1.28 -1.35
C ALA A 25 23.99 1.08 -2.57
N GLN A 26 23.53 -0.16 -2.82
CA GLN A 26 22.54 -0.43 -3.87
C GLN A 26 21.18 0.20 -3.55
N ARG A 27 20.81 0.24 -2.28
CA ARG A 27 19.58 0.89 -1.82
C ARG A 27 19.68 2.40 -1.96
N GLU A 28 20.81 3.01 -1.59
CA GLU A 28 21.09 4.45 -1.76
C GLU A 28 21.13 4.87 -3.24
N GLU A 29 21.62 4.01 -4.13
CA GLU A 29 21.59 4.28 -5.58
C GLU A 29 20.16 4.18 -6.14
N LYS A 30 19.36 3.23 -5.66
CA LYS A 30 17.93 3.08 -6.01
C LYS A 30 17.05 4.17 -5.37
N ASP A 31 17.41 4.67 -4.19
CA ASP A 31 16.73 5.71 -3.42
C ASP A 31 17.17 7.13 -3.81
N ARG A 32 17.99 7.32 -4.86
CA ARG A 32 18.31 8.65 -5.38
C ARG A 32 17.01 9.37 -5.76
N PRO A 33 16.60 10.42 -5.02
CA PRO A 33 15.28 10.98 -5.15
C PRO A 33 15.26 11.87 -6.39
N GLY A 34 14.77 11.32 -7.51
CA GLY A 34 14.21 12.12 -8.57
C GLY A 34 12.99 12.83 -8.02
N ARG A 35 13.17 14.07 -7.54
CA ARG A 35 12.14 15.06 -7.18
C ARG A 35 10.81 14.46 -6.66
N SER A 36 10.69 14.34 -5.34
CA SER A 36 9.40 14.18 -4.64
C SER A 36 8.60 12.92 -4.99
N ALA A 37 9.23 11.74 -4.88
CA ALA A 37 8.50 10.47 -4.89
C ALA A 37 7.80 10.27 -3.53
N LEU A 38 6.47 10.16 -3.54
CA LEU A 38 5.70 9.64 -2.40
C LEU A 38 6.23 8.24 -2.04
N PRO A 39 6.25 7.84 -0.76
CA PRO A 39 6.67 6.48 -0.37
C PRO A 39 5.99 5.42 -1.24
N GLU A 40 6.71 4.40 -1.72
CA GLU A 40 6.20 3.42 -2.70
C GLU A 40 4.83 2.83 -2.30
N GLY A 41 4.61 2.59 -1.00
CA GLY A 41 3.32 2.12 -0.46
C GLY A 41 2.18 3.15 -0.53
N MET A 42 2.48 4.45 -0.39
CA MET A 42 1.47 5.52 -0.45
C MET A 42 0.96 5.75 -1.88
N ALA A 43 1.84 5.63 -2.88
CA ALA A 43 1.42 5.77 -4.28
C ALA A 43 0.41 4.69 -4.68
N ALA A 44 0.63 3.43 -4.27
CA ALA A 44 -0.28 2.32 -4.54
C ALA A 44 -1.65 2.50 -3.84
N ILE A 45 -1.64 2.95 -2.58
CA ILE A 45 -2.88 3.22 -1.82
C ILE A 45 -3.67 4.35 -2.48
N MET A 46 -3.02 5.46 -2.84
CA MET A 46 -3.68 6.59 -3.51
C MET A 46 -4.23 6.20 -4.88
N GLY A 47 -3.50 5.39 -5.64
CA GLY A 47 -3.97 4.86 -6.92
C GLY A 47 -5.25 4.03 -6.78
N ARG A 48 -5.30 3.13 -5.80
CA ARG A 48 -6.51 2.34 -5.50
C ARG A 48 -7.68 3.22 -5.06
N VAL A 49 -7.43 4.16 -4.16
CA VAL A 49 -8.47 5.09 -3.68
C VAL A 49 -9.05 5.90 -4.85
N ALA A 50 -8.19 6.40 -5.73
CA ALA A 50 -8.62 7.14 -6.91
C ALA A 50 -9.46 6.26 -7.86
N THR A 51 -9.01 5.04 -8.17
CA THR A 51 -9.75 4.16 -9.07
C THR A 51 -11.09 3.73 -8.48
N GLU A 52 -11.17 3.47 -7.17
CA GLU A 52 -12.43 3.13 -6.49
C GLU A 52 -13.44 4.28 -6.53
N LEU A 53 -13.00 5.52 -6.28
CA LEU A 53 -13.85 6.70 -6.37
C LEU A 53 -14.34 6.94 -7.80
N VAL A 54 -13.44 6.90 -8.78
CA VAL A 54 -13.78 7.11 -10.20
C VAL A 54 -14.71 6.01 -10.69
N ALA A 55 -14.46 4.74 -10.33
CA ALA A 55 -15.31 3.63 -10.70
C ALA A 55 -16.73 3.77 -10.12
N GLY A 56 -16.85 4.10 -8.83
CA GLY A 56 -18.17 4.30 -8.19
C GLY A 56 -18.98 5.41 -8.84
N VAL A 57 -18.35 6.55 -9.13
CA VAL A 57 -19.00 7.68 -9.82
C VAL A 57 -19.37 7.33 -11.25
N MET A 58 -18.47 6.71 -12.01
CA MET A 58 -18.71 6.28 -13.40
C MET A 58 -19.90 5.32 -13.49
N VAL A 59 -19.96 4.31 -12.62
CA VAL A 59 -21.06 3.34 -12.59
C VAL A 59 -22.37 4.01 -12.18
N GLY A 60 -22.35 4.85 -11.13
CA GLY A 60 -23.54 5.59 -10.70
C GLY A 60 -24.08 6.52 -11.79
N ALA A 61 -23.20 7.30 -12.43
CA ALA A 61 -23.58 8.19 -13.53
C ALA A 61 -24.11 7.42 -14.75
N PHE A 62 -23.48 6.30 -15.12
CA PHE A 62 -23.93 5.47 -16.23
C PHE A 62 -25.32 4.88 -15.99
N ILE A 63 -25.56 4.32 -14.80
CA ILE A 63 -26.87 3.77 -14.43
C ILE A 63 -27.91 4.89 -14.36
N GLY A 64 -27.58 6.01 -13.72
CA GLY A 64 -28.48 7.16 -13.63
C GLY A 64 -28.85 7.73 -14.99
N TRP A 65 -27.91 7.84 -15.91
CA TRP A 65 -28.16 8.25 -17.30
C TRP A 65 -29.06 7.25 -18.04
N ALA A 66 -28.82 5.95 -17.90
CA ALA A 66 -29.66 4.92 -18.52
C ALA A 66 -31.10 4.97 -18.00
N LEU A 67 -31.28 5.21 -16.70
CA LEU A 67 -32.59 5.38 -16.07
C LEU A 67 -33.30 6.65 -16.54
N ASP A 68 -32.58 7.79 -16.58
CA ASP A 68 -33.15 9.04 -17.07
C ASP A 68 -33.61 8.89 -18.53
N ARG A 69 -32.83 8.16 -19.35
CA ARG A 69 -33.20 7.92 -20.75
C ARG A 69 -34.39 6.97 -20.92
N TRP A 70 -34.52 5.99 -20.03
CA TRP A 70 -35.61 5.01 -20.10
C TRP A 70 -36.94 5.58 -19.59
N LEU A 71 -36.90 6.45 -18.58
CA LEU A 71 -38.07 7.08 -17.97
C LEU A 71 -38.41 8.45 -18.58
N ASP A 72 -37.62 8.89 -19.56
CA ASP A 72 -37.68 10.22 -20.20
C ASP A 72 -37.74 11.36 -19.16
N THR A 73 -37.05 11.15 -18.04
CA THR A 73 -36.96 12.13 -16.97
C THR A 73 -35.87 13.14 -17.27
N SER A 74 -36.05 14.37 -16.76
CA SER A 74 -34.93 15.31 -16.58
C SER A 74 -33.81 14.63 -15.78
N PRO A 75 -32.54 15.08 -15.87
CA PRO A 75 -31.34 14.39 -15.33
C PRO A 75 -31.31 14.30 -13.79
N LEU A 76 -32.35 13.72 -13.22
CA LEU A 76 -32.68 13.67 -11.81
C LEU A 76 -32.12 12.37 -11.23
N PHE A 77 -32.32 11.24 -11.90
CA PHE A 77 -31.74 9.96 -11.49
C PHE A 77 -30.23 9.97 -11.66
N MET A 78 -29.70 10.60 -12.70
CA MET A 78 -28.27 10.83 -12.88
C MET A 78 -27.70 11.61 -11.68
N LEU A 79 -28.37 12.67 -11.23
CA LEU A 79 -27.90 13.47 -10.09
C LEU A 79 -27.91 12.65 -8.79
N VAL A 80 -29.02 11.95 -8.50
CA VAL A 80 -29.15 11.11 -7.31
C VAL A 80 -28.12 9.97 -7.31
N MET A 81 -28.00 9.25 -8.43
CA MET A 81 -27.06 8.13 -8.56
C MET A 81 -25.60 8.57 -8.58
N PHE A 82 -25.30 9.77 -9.07
CA PHE A 82 -23.96 10.36 -8.98
C PHE A 82 -23.54 10.53 -7.51
N PHE A 83 -24.38 11.15 -6.69
CA PHE A 83 -24.09 11.32 -5.26
C PHE A 83 -24.05 9.98 -4.54
N MET A 84 -24.95 9.06 -4.86
CA MET A 84 -24.94 7.71 -4.30
C MET A 84 -23.64 6.96 -4.63
N GLY A 85 -23.19 7.02 -5.90
CA GLY A 85 -21.93 6.42 -6.35
C GLY A 85 -20.71 7.06 -5.67
N ALA A 86 -20.71 8.38 -5.51
CA ALA A 86 -19.66 9.09 -4.78
C ALA A 86 -19.62 8.69 -3.29
N ILE A 87 -20.78 8.59 -2.62
CA ILE A 87 -20.88 8.14 -1.23
C ILE A 87 -20.38 6.69 -1.11
N ALA A 88 -20.81 5.79 -1.99
CA ALA A 88 -20.37 4.41 -2.00
C ALA A 88 -18.84 4.29 -2.18
N GLY A 89 -18.26 5.05 -3.11
CA GLY A 89 -16.81 5.14 -3.28
C GLY A 89 -16.12 5.65 -2.02
N MET A 90 -16.64 6.72 -1.41
CA MET A 90 -16.09 7.29 -0.19
C MET A 90 -16.15 6.31 1.00
N LEU A 91 -17.24 5.55 1.13
CA LEU A 91 -17.37 4.51 2.15
C LEU A 91 -16.34 3.39 1.95
N ASN A 92 -16.03 3.03 0.70
CA ASN A 92 -15.00 2.03 0.41
C ASN A 92 -13.60 2.54 0.79
N VAL A 93 -13.30 3.80 0.46
CA VAL A 93 -12.06 4.48 0.86
C VAL A 93 -11.95 4.56 2.37
N TRP A 94 -13.03 4.93 3.07
CA TRP A 94 -13.05 5.00 4.52
C TRP A 94 -12.82 3.62 5.16
N ARG A 95 -13.31 2.54 4.55
CA ARG A 95 -13.02 1.16 4.96
C ARG A 95 -11.53 0.81 4.84
N VAL A 96 -10.84 1.30 3.80
CA VAL A 96 -9.39 1.13 3.64
C VAL A 96 -8.65 1.81 4.78
N PHE A 97 -9.05 3.03 5.15
CA PHE A 97 -8.42 3.78 6.25
C PHE A 97 -8.76 3.25 7.65
N THR A 98 -9.96 2.71 7.88
CA THR A 98 -10.41 2.24 9.22
C THR A 98 -9.90 0.82 9.57
N GLY A 99 -8.85 0.33 8.91
CA GLY A 99 -8.13 -0.88 9.35
C GLY A 99 -8.75 -2.24 9.01
N ARG A 100 -9.96 -2.30 8.42
CA ARG A 100 -10.55 -3.58 7.94
C ARG A 100 -9.91 -4.14 6.66
N GLY A 101 -8.98 -3.39 6.04
CA GLY A 101 -8.20 -3.82 4.86
C GLY A 101 -6.68 -3.82 5.05
N LEU A 102 -6.16 -3.15 6.08
CA LEU A 102 -4.71 -3.02 6.33
C LEU A 102 -4.14 -4.15 7.20
N ALA A 103 -5.00 -4.87 7.94
CA ALA A 103 -4.59 -5.96 8.82
C ALA A 103 -4.04 -7.20 8.08
N ALA A 104 -4.31 -7.33 6.78
CA ALA A 104 -3.99 -8.55 6.03
C ALA A 104 -2.61 -8.57 5.36
N GLY A 105 -1.79 -7.52 5.47
CA GLY A 105 -0.53 -7.44 4.71
C GLY A 105 0.62 -6.65 5.33
N TYR A 106 0.50 -6.14 6.56
CA TYR A 106 1.56 -5.37 7.22
C TYR A 106 2.23 -6.09 8.40
N PHE A 107 1.80 -7.31 8.72
CA PHE A 107 2.49 -8.16 9.68
C PHE A 107 3.35 -9.16 8.93
N ASP A 108 4.52 -8.69 8.51
CA ASP A 108 5.68 -9.58 8.36
C ASP A 108 6.19 -9.86 9.77
N GLU A 109 5.58 -10.85 10.44
CA GLU A 109 6.02 -11.32 11.75
C GLU A 109 7.25 -12.21 11.54
N HIS A 110 8.38 -11.58 11.23
CA HIS A 110 9.70 -12.12 11.49
C HIS A 110 9.90 -12.20 13.01
N LYS A 111 9.23 -13.19 13.63
CA LYS A 111 9.57 -13.63 14.98
C LYS A 111 10.88 -14.39 14.90
N ASN A 112 11.95 -13.62 15.01
CA ASN A 112 13.31 -14.06 15.21
C ASN A 112 13.38 -14.94 16.46
N SER A 113 13.66 -16.22 16.23
CA SER A 113 14.69 -17.00 16.94
C SER A 113 15.18 -16.36 18.25
N SER A 114 14.48 -16.63 19.35
CA SER A 114 14.99 -16.39 20.70
C SER A 114 14.22 -17.24 21.71
N ASP A 115 14.24 -18.55 21.48
CA ASP A 115 14.16 -19.56 22.54
C ASP A 115 15.61 -20.05 22.70
N LYS A 116 16.47 -19.25 23.34
CA LYS A 116 16.80 -19.37 24.76
C LYS A 116 16.99 -20.83 25.16
N GLU A 117 18.24 -21.24 24.99
CA GLU A 117 18.92 -22.20 25.86
C GLU A 117 18.57 -21.91 27.33
N ASP A 118 18.06 -22.94 28.00
CA ASP A 118 18.34 -23.28 29.39
C ASP A 118 18.66 -24.79 29.42
#